data_AF-A0A922Y7H1-F1
#
_entry.id   AF-A0A922Y7H1-F1
#
_cell.length_a   1.000
_cell.length_b   1.000
_cell.length_c   1.000
_cell.angle_alpha   90.00
_cell.angle_beta   90.00
_cell.angle_gamma   90.00
#
_symmetry.space_group_name_H-M   'P 1'
#
loop_
_entity.id
_entity.type
_entity.pdbx_description
1 polymer ?
#
loop_
_entity_poly.entity_id
_entity_poly.type
_entity_poly.pdbx_seq_one_letter_code
_entity_poly.pdbx_strand_id
1 'polypeptide(L)'
;YGSLTTSADGYLCSDLGFDNWMLQHILPPTGPLRGSPVALAERSLAVRLPESMSVREFDKQLHHRMRHAALNPWLHSDAGRAHCDLIGIAPAELMRHTAYGFGEMKRVSAAQEFYFFRPRGDDADRLLRIVELIIHDHVMRPQWRKAASWRSRAQGFGHGYGVRSPSTP
;
A
#
# COMPACT_ATOMS: atom_id res chain seq x y z
N TYR A 1 9.38 -0.80 -7.28
CA TYR A 1 7.93 -0.59 -7.07
C TYR A 1 7.81 0.53 -6.05
N GLY A 2 6.99 1.55 -6.26
CA GLY A 2 6.85 2.65 -5.31
C GLY A 2 8.03 3.63 -5.21
N SER A 3 9.03 3.49 -6.06
CA SER A 3 10.29 4.25 -6.00
C SER A 3 10.22 5.64 -6.63
N LEU A 4 9.13 5.92 -7.35
CA LEU A 4 8.99 7.19 -8.06
C LEU A 4 8.29 8.24 -7.20
N THR A 5 8.81 9.45 -7.26
CA THR A 5 8.31 10.68 -6.64
C THR A 5 8.24 11.77 -7.71
N THR A 6 7.83 12.97 -7.34
CA THR A 6 7.84 14.15 -8.22
C THR A 6 8.79 15.18 -7.62
N SER A 7 9.69 15.74 -8.42
CA SER A 7 10.59 16.81 -7.98
C SER A 7 9.84 18.15 -7.86
N ALA A 8 10.43 19.14 -7.20
CA ALA A 8 9.85 20.47 -7.03
C ALA A 8 9.50 21.16 -8.36
N ASP A 9 10.23 20.85 -9.44
CA ASP A 9 10.00 21.33 -10.81
C ASP A 9 9.03 20.44 -11.62
N GLY A 10 8.44 19.42 -11.01
CA GLY A 10 7.34 18.63 -11.57
C GLY A 10 7.75 17.42 -12.40
N TYR A 11 9.03 17.04 -12.41
CA TYR A 11 9.50 15.85 -13.13
C TYR A 11 9.40 14.59 -12.27
N LEU A 12 9.16 13.46 -12.92
CA LEU A 12 9.24 12.16 -12.24
C LEU A 12 10.70 11.84 -11.93
N CYS A 13 10.98 11.61 -10.66
CA CYS A 13 12.29 11.20 -10.19
C CYS A 13 12.19 9.85 -9.47
N SER A 14 13.31 9.13 -9.41
CA SER A 14 13.45 7.97 -8.54
C SER A 14 14.22 8.40 -7.31
N ASP A 15 13.71 8.09 -6.13
CA ASP A 15 14.37 8.46 -4.89
C ASP A 15 15.77 7.86 -4.80
N LEU A 16 16.76 8.73 -4.59
CA LEU A 16 18.14 8.30 -4.35
C LEU A 16 18.19 7.47 -3.06
N GLY A 17 18.70 6.25 -3.16
CA GLY A 17 18.78 5.32 -2.03
C GLY A 17 17.48 4.59 -1.72
N PHE A 18 16.45 4.64 -2.56
CA PHE A 18 15.28 3.77 -2.43
C PHE A 18 15.69 2.28 -2.36
N ASP A 19 16.69 1.89 -3.15
CA ASP A 19 17.25 0.54 -3.13
C ASP A 19 17.97 0.18 -1.81
N ASN A 20 18.29 1.18 -0.99
CA ASN A 20 18.90 0.99 0.33
C ASN A 20 17.86 0.97 1.46
N TRP A 21 16.57 1.06 1.17
CA TRP A 21 15.53 0.96 2.19
C TRP A 21 15.57 -0.43 2.82
N MET A 22 15.88 -0.48 4.11
CA MET A 22 15.93 -1.75 4.83
C MET A 22 14.59 -2.06 5.49
N LEU A 23 14.15 -3.31 5.35
CA LEU A 23 13.04 -3.84 6.12
C LEU A 23 13.42 -3.88 7.60
N GLN A 24 12.55 -3.34 8.45
CA GLN A 24 12.74 -3.33 9.91
C GLN A 24 12.03 -4.53 10.55
N HIS A 25 12.56 -4.98 11.69
CA HIS A 25 11.96 -6.05 12.48
C HIS A 25 10.65 -5.57 13.10
N ILE A 26 9.60 -6.36 12.95
CA ILE A 26 8.29 -6.08 13.55
C ILE A 26 8.27 -6.74 14.93
N LEU A 27 8.15 -5.94 15.99
CA LEU A 27 8.22 -6.39 17.39
C LEU A 27 6.91 -6.03 18.13
N PRO A 28 5.85 -6.83 17.92
CA PRO A 28 4.60 -6.69 18.66
C PRO A 28 4.78 -7.20 20.11
N PRO A 29 4.37 -6.43 21.14
CA PRO A 29 4.56 -6.82 22.54
C PRO A 29 3.86 -8.11 22.94
N THR A 30 2.70 -8.42 22.36
CA THR A 30 1.91 -9.60 22.76
C THR A 30 2.19 -10.84 21.91
N GLY A 31 2.80 -10.66 20.74
CA GLY A 31 3.08 -11.73 19.79
C GLY A 31 1.83 -12.41 19.21
N PRO A 32 2.01 -13.37 18.28
CA PRO A 32 0.90 -14.09 17.67
C PRO A 32 0.10 -14.92 18.68
N LEU A 33 -1.21 -15.09 18.44
CA LEU A 33 -2.01 -16.00 19.25
C LEU A 33 -1.49 -17.45 19.15
N ARG A 34 -1.80 -18.26 20.16
CA ARG A 34 -1.50 -19.69 20.11
C ARG A 34 -2.24 -20.33 18.92
N GLY A 35 -1.49 -21.01 18.05
CA GLY A 35 -2.04 -21.59 16.83
C GLY A 35 -2.38 -20.56 15.75
N SER A 36 -1.91 -19.31 15.88
CA SER A 36 -2.15 -18.26 14.90
C SER A 36 -1.67 -18.70 13.50
N PRO A 37 -2.42 -18.36 12.44
CA PRO A 37 -1.95 -18.51 11.07
C PRO A 37 -0.84 -17.50 10.73
N VAL A 38 -0.49 -16.60 11.65
CA VAL A 38 0.56 -15.60 11.49
C VAL A 38 1.75 -15.95 12.37
N ALA A 39 2.95 -15.84 11.81
CA ALA A 39 4.22 -15.96 12.52
C ALA A 39 5.07 -14.70 12.31
N LEU A 40 5.88 -14.35 13.30
CA LEU A 40 6.91 -13.32 13.16
C LEU A 40 8.13 -13.94 12.48
N ALA A 41 8.44 -13.47 11.27
CA ALA A 41 9.73 -13.72 10.64
C ALA A 41 10.69 -12.57 10.97
N GLU A 42 11.96 -12.68 10.59
CA GLU A 42 12.99 -11.70 10.95
C GLU A 42 12.58 -10.25 10.59
N ARG A 43 12.04 -10.03 9.38
CA ARG A 43 11.72 -8.70 8.85
C ARG A 43 10.33 -8.61 8.21
N SER A 44 9.44 -9.54 8.56
CA SER A 44 8.10 -9.61 7.98
C SER A 44 7.14 -10.40 8.87
N LEU A 45 5.85 -10.31 8.55
CA LEU A 45 4.86 -11.27 9.02
C LEU A 45 4.75 -12.39 8.00
N ALA A 46 4.99 -13.62 8.42
CA ALA A 46 4.72 -14.80 7.62
C ALA A 46 3.27 -15.24 7.86
N VAL A 47 2.50 -15.37 6.78
CA VAL A 47 1.05 -15.60 6.87
C VAL A 47 0.69 -16.89 6.13
N ARG A 48 0.07 -17.83 6.86
CA ARG A 48 -0.49 -19.05 6.28
C ARG A 48 -1.95 -18.80 5.91
N LEU A 49 -2.23 -18.74 4.61
CA LEU A 49 -3.59 -18.53 4.12
C LEU A 49 -4.40 -19.84 4.14
N PRO A 50 -5.72 -19.79 4.43
CA PRO A 50 -6.62 -20.90 4.17
C PRO A 50 -6.66 -21.24 2.67
N GLU A 51 -6.85 -22.53 2.32
CA GLU A 51 -6.90 -22.99 0.91
C GLU A 51 -7.93 -22.25 0.05
N SER A 52 -9.01 -21.77 0.68
CA SER A 52 -10.09 -21.03 0.03
C SER A 52 -9.85 -19.53 -0.12
N MET A 53 -8.71 -19.00 0.35
CA MET A 53 -8.36 -17.58 0.23
C MET A 53 -7.19 -17.40 -0.75
N SER A 54 -7.40 -16.58 -1.77
CA SER A 54 -6.31 -16.20 -2.66
C SER A 54 -5.45 -15.09 -2.04
N VAL A 55 -4.16 -15.04 -2.41
CA VAL A 55 -3.25 -13.95 -2.01
C VAL A 55 -3.83 -12.58 -2.39
N ARG A 56 -4.39 -12.45 -3.59
CA ARG A 56 -4.99 -11.20 -4.07
C ARG A 56 -6.17 -10.74 -3.23
N GLU A 57 -6.97 -11.68 -2.74
CA GLU A 57 -8.08 -11.37 -1.84
C GLU A 57 -7.57 -10.89 -0.48
N PHE A 58 -6.59 -11.60 0.08
CA PHE A 58 -5.91 -11.19 1.31
C PHE A 58 -5.34 -9.76 1.20
N ASP A 59 -4.58 -9.47 0.14
CA ASP A 59 -3.96 -8.16 -0.08
C ASP A 59 -5.00 -7.04 -0.16
N LYS A 60 -6.13 -7.29 -0.83
CA LYS A 60 -7.23 -6.31 -0.90
C LYS A 60 -7.83 -6.04 0.48
N GLN A 61 -8.04 -7.08 1.29
CA GLN A 61 -8.58 -6.94 2.64
C GLN A 61 -7.59 -6.23 3.57
N LEU A 62 -6.30 -6.55 3.44
CA LEU A 62 -5.23 -5.88 4.18
C LEU A 62 -5.18 -4.40 3.81
N HIS A 63 -5.13 -4.07 2.52
CA HIS A 63 -5.15 -2.69 2.04
C HIS A 63 -6.38 -1.93 2.54
N HIS A 64 -7.56 -2.55 2.48
CA HIS A 64 -8.79 -1.93 2.98
C HIS A 64 -8.71 -1.60 4.48
N ARG A 65 -8.25 -2.54 5.31
CA ARG A 65 -8.11 -2.34 6.76
C ARG A 65 -6.99 -1.35 7.12
N MET A 66 -5.93 -1.30 6.31
CA MET A 66 -4.78 -0.40 6.50
C MET A 66 -4.96 0.98 5.86
N ARG A 67 -6.09 1.28 5.20
CA ARG A 67 -6.30 2.51 4.42
C ARG A 67 -6.04 3.82 5.19
N HIS A 68 -6.29 3.82 6.50
CA HIS A 68 -6.11 5.01 7.35
C HIS A 68 -4.64 5.26 7.72
N ALA A 69 -3.78 4.26 7.53
CA ALA A 69 -2.33 4.38 7.70
C ALA A 69 -1.62 4.62 6.36
N ALA A 70 -2.32 4.63 5.23
CA ALA A 70 -1.70 4.71 3.92
C ALA A 70 -1.15 6.12 3.63
N LEU A 71 0.10 6.20 3.16
CA LEU A 71 0.85 7.43 2.90
C LEU A 71 0.11 8.37 1.93
N ASN A 72 -0.16 7.89 0.72
CA ASN A 72 -0.72 8.71 -0.34
C ASN A 72 -2.11 9.29 0.05
N PRO A 73 -3.07 8.50 0.57
CA PRO A 73 -4.31 9.05 1.11
C PRO A 73 -4.11 10.06 2.24
N TRP A 74 -3.16 9.81 3.15
CA TRP A 74 -2.87 10.73 4.25
C TRP A 74 -2.34 12.08 3.75
N LEU A 75 -1.48 12.12 2.73
CA LEU A 75 -1.01 13.36 2.09
C LEU A 75 -2.16 14.21 1.51
N HIS A 76 -3.29 13.58 1.15
CA HIS A 76 -4.50 14.27 0.68
C HIS A 76 -5.48 14.63 1.80
N SER A 77 -5.17 14.33 3.07
CA SER A 77 -5.98 14.75 4.22
C SER A 77 -5.58 16.15 4.69
N ASP A 78 -6.44 16.80 5.49
CA ASP A 78 -6.12 18.10 6.09
C ASP A 78 -4.87 18.03 6.98
N ALA A 79 -4.73 16.94 7.76
CA ALA A 79 -3.57 16.73 8.62
C ALA A 79 -2.27 16.54 7.81
N GLY A 80 -2.33 15.81 6.70
CA GLY A 80 -1.19 15.63 5.81
C GLY A 80 -0.77 16.93 5.13
N ARG A 81 -1.75 17.71 4.63
CA ARG A 81 -1.50 19.05 4.07
C ARG A 81 -0.87 19.99 5.08
N ALA A 82 -1.44 20.09 6.28
CA ALA A 82 -0.91 20.95 7.34
C ALA A 82 0.52 20.54 7.74
N HIS A 83 0.84 19.25 7.75
CA HIS A 83 2.20 18.78 7.99
C HIS A 83 3.16 19.18 6.87
N CYS A 84 2.73 19.01 5.61
CA CYS A 84 3.51 19.40 4.43
C CYS A 84 3.80 20.91 4.41
N ASP A 85 2.80 21.73 4.74
CA ASP A 85 2.92 23.18 4.87
C ASP A 85 3.92 23.57 5.97
N LEU A 86 3.89 22.86 7.11
CA LEU A 86 4.81 23.09 8.23
C LEU A 86 6.28 22.84 7.85
N ILE A 87 6.55 21.84 7.01
CA ILE A 87 7.91 21.47 6.59
C ILE A 87 8.32 22.10 5.26
N GLY A 88 7.43 22.86 4.62
CA GLY A 88 7.69 23.56 3.35
C GLY A 88 7.88 22.64 2.15
N ILE A 89 7.25 21.46 2.12
CA ILE A 89 7.34 20.49 1.03
C ILE A 89 5.96 20.29 0.42
N ALA A 90 5.82 20.29 -0.90
CA ALA A 90 4.52 20.04 -1.51
C ALA A 90 4.12 18.56 -1.35
N PRO A 91 2.84 18.24 -1.04
CA PRO A 91 2.40 16.84 -0.91
C PRO A 91 2.74 15.96 -2.11
N ALA A 92 2.69 16.52 -3.32
CA ALA A 92 3.03 15.82 -4.57
C ALA A 92 4.48 15.30 -4.59
N GLU A 93 5.41 15.99 -3.92
CA GLU A 93 6.81 15.56 -3.85
C GLU A 93 7.00 14.33 -2.95
N LEU A 94 6.12 14.16 -1.95
CA LEU A 94 6.12 13.01 -1.04
C LEU A 94 5.27 11.84 -1.56
N MET A 95 4.45 12.06 -2.58
CA MET A 95 3.61 11.01 -3.16
C MET A 95 4.45 9.94 -3.83
N ARG A 96 4.09 8.68 -3.56
CA ARG A 96 4.78 7.53 -4.13
C ARG A 96 4.04 7.00 -5.34
N HIS A 97 4.80 6.66 -6.37
CA HIS A 97 4.31 6.13 -7.62
C HIS A 97 5.07 4.87 -8.02
N THR A 98 4.37 4.01 -8.75
CA THR A 98 4.94 2.84 -9.41
C THR A 98 4.87 3.03 -10.91
N ALA A 99 6.00 2.86 -11.59
CA ALA A 99 6.03 2.66 -13.03
C ALA A 99 5.88 1.17 -13.36
N TYR A 100 4.97 0.88 -14.28
CA TYR A 100 4.83 -0.41 -14.93
C TYR A 100 5.32 -0.28 -16.37
N GLY A 101 6.30 -1.10 -16.74
CA GLY A 101 6.70 -1.26 -18.13
C GLY A 101 5.79 -2.28 -18.81
N PHE A 102 4.98 -1.83 -19.77
CA PHE A 102 4.25 -2.71 -20.69
C PHE A 102 4.64 -2.33 -22.11
N GLY A 103 5.67 -2.98 -22.65
CA GLY A 103 6.23 -2.63 -23.96
C GLY A 103 6.77 -1.20 -24.00
N GLU A 104 6.44 -0.46 -25.07
CA GLU A 104 6.90 0.93 -25.27
C GLU A 104 6.19 1.97 -24.38
N MET A 105 5.08 1.60 -23.73
CA MET A 105 4.35 2.50 -22.83
C MET A 105 4.75 2.31 -21.37
N LYS A 106 5.25 3.39 -20.77
CA LYS A 106 5.40 3.50 -19.32
C LYS A 106 4.11 4.04 -18.71
N ARG A 107 3.38 3.19 -17.98
CA ARG A 107 2.24 3.64 -17.17
C ARG A 107 2.73 3.91 -15.76
N VAL A 108 2.42 5.10 -15.24
CA VAL A 108 2.68 5.47 -13.85
C VAL A 108 1.35 5.51 -13.10
N SER A 109 1.28 4.88 -11.93
CA SER A 109 0.14 5.02 -11.03
C SER A 109 0.60 5.27 -9.60
N ALA A 110 -0.26 5.89 -8.80
CA ALA A 110 -0.02 6.04 -7.37
C ALA A 110 0.19 4.67 -6.71
N ALA A 111 1.23 4.57 -5.89
CA ALA A 111 1.49 3.43 -5.04
C ALA A 111 0.42 3.33 -3.94
N GLN A 112 0.09 2.11 -3.55
CA GLN A 112 -0.94 1.78 -2.55
C GLN A 112 -0.39 1.00 -1.35
N GLU A 113 0.89 0.65 -1.39
CA GLU A 113 1.58 -0.28 -0.50
C GLU A 113 2.39 0.38 0.61
N PHE A 114 2.41 1.72 0.68
CA PHE A 114 3.14 2.46 1.73
C PHE A 114 2.20 2.83 2.88
N TYR A 115 2.56 2.37 4.08
CA TYR A 115 1.79 2.61 5.30
C TYR A 115 2.70 3.11 6.42
N PHE A 116 2.15 3.97 7.28
CA PHE A 116 2.80 4.42 8.50
C PHE A 116 2.42 3.54 9.68
N PHE A 117 3.41 2.99 10.35
CA PHE A 117 3.23 2.33 11.64
C PHE A 117 4.56 2.31 12.38
N ARG A 118 4.50 2.34 13.72
CA ARG A 118 5.70 2.10 14.53
C ARG A 118 5.99 0.58 14.50
N PRO A 119 7.21 0.16 14.16
CA PRO A 119 7.58 -1.26 14.07
C PRO A 119 7.66 -1.95 15.44
N ARG A 120 7.53 -1.20 16.54
CA ARG A 120 7.54 -1.69 17.92
C ARG A 120 6.33 -1.15 18.68
N GLY A 121 5.84 -1.92 19.64
CA GLY A 121 4.72 -1.52 20.51
C GLY A 121 3.35 -1.67 19.84
N ASP A 122 2.40 -0.81 20.20
CA ASP A 122 0.99 -1.00 19.89
C ASP A 122 0.66 -1.07 18.39
N ASP A 123 1.37 -0.33 17.54
CA ASP A 123 1.06 -0.33 16.10
C ASP A 123 1.50 -1.66 15.44
N ALA A 124 2.61 -2.25 15.90
CA ALA A 124 3.01 -3.58 15.49
C ALA A 124 2.00 -4.65 15.97
N ASP A 125 1.51 -4.51 17.20
CA ASP A 125 0.44 -5.35 17.74
C ASP A 125 -0.85 -5.22 16.91
N ARG A 126 -1.26 -3.99 16.57
CA ARG A 126 -2.43 -3.73 15.72
C ARG A 126 -2.28 -4.33 14.33
N LEU A 127 -1.12 -4.21 13.70
CA LEU A 127 -0.86 -4.83 12.39
C LEU A 127 -1.03 -6.35 12.47
N LEU A 128 -0.46 -6.98 13.49
CA LEU A 128 -0.62 -8.41 13.74
C LEU A 128 -2.11 -8.80 13.92
N ARG A 129 -2.86 -8.06 14.73
CA ARG A 129 -4.29 -8.32 14.95
C ARG A 129 -5.12 -8.11 13.67
N ILE A 130 -4.80 -7.12 12.84
CA ILE A 130 -5.46 -6.91 11.55
C ILE A 130 -5.31 -8.15 10.66
N VAL A 131 -4.09 -8.70 10.57
CA VAL A 131 -3.82 -9.91 9.78
C VAL A 131 -4.57 -11.12 10.32
N GLU A 132 -4.53 -11.35 11.64
CA GLU A 132 -5.25 -12.45 12.27
C GLU A 132 -6.78 -12.34 12.06
N LEU A 133 -7.33 -11.12 12.17
CA LEU A 133 -8.75 -10.86 11.95
C LEU A 133 -9.17 -11.10 10.50
N ILE A 134 -8.34 -10.75 9.51
CA ILE A 134 -8.61 -11.06 8.10
C ILE A 134 -8.84 -12.56 7.91
N ILE A 135 -7.95 -13.38 8.46
CA ILE A 135 -7.99 -14.83 8.32
C ILE A 135 -9.13 -15.44 9.13
N HIS A 136 -9.30 -14.99 10.37
CA HIS A 136 -10.39 -15.41 11.24
C HIS A 136 -11.75 -15.15 10.58
N ASP A 137 -11.99 -13.92 10.11
CA ASP A 137 -13.27 -13.55 9.49
C ASP A 137 -13.53 -14.37 8.22
N HIS A 138 -12.50 -14.63 7.41
CA HIS A 138 -12.64 -15.48 6.23
C HIS A 138 -13.05 -16.91 6.58
N VAL A 139 -12.42 -17.51 7.60
CA VAL A 139 -12.70 -18.87 8.04
C VAL A 139 -14.10 -18.96 8.68
N MET A 140 -14.43 -18.03 9.56
CA MET A 140 -15.66 -18.07 10.37
C MET A 140 -16.91 -17.53 9.67
N ARG A 141 -16.79 -16.75 8.58
CA ARG A 141 -17.94 -16.16 7.86
C ARG A 141 -18.04 -16.63 6.41
N PRO A 142 -18.24 -17.94 6.15
CA PRO A 142 -18.29 -18.48 4.79
C PRO A 142 -19.44 -17.90 3.94
N GLN A 143 -20.52 -17.43 4.56
CA GLN A 143 -21.66 -16.81 3.86
C GLN A 143 -21.29 -15.51 3.10
N TRP A 144 -20.24 -14.80 3.52
CA TRP A 144 -19.77 -13.60 2.83
C TRP A 144 -18.88 -13.91 1.61
N ARG A 145 -18.40 -15.16 1.46
CA ARG A 145 -17.58 -15.60 0.32
C ARG A 145 -18.35 -15.58 -1.01
N LYS A 146 -19.67 -15.82 -0.99
CA LYS A 146 -20.52 -15.84 -2.20
C LYS A 146 -20.90 -14.46 -2.73
N ALA A 147 -20.93 -13.44 -1.87
CA ALA A 147 -21.27 -12.07 -2.26
C ALA A 147 -20.06 -11.28 -2.80
N ALA A 148 -18.85 -11.79 -2.60
CA ALA A 148 -17.60 -11.12 -2.96
C ALA A 148 -17.10 -11.50 -4.37
N SER A 149 -17.98 -11.55 -5.38
CA SER A 149 -17.57 -11.32 -6.77
C SER A 149 -17.19 -9.84 -6.93
N TRP A 150 -16.15 -9.44 -6.20
CA TRP A 150 -15.81 -8.06 -5.91
C TRP A 150 -15.08 -7.46 -7.11
N ARG A 151 -15.84 -6.80 -8.00
CA ARG A 151 -15.32 -6.04 -9.13
C ARG A 151 -14.69 -4.74 -8.60
N SER A 152 -13.38 -4.59 -8.77
CA SER A 152 -12.69 -3.32 -8.52
C SER A 152 -13.05 -2.32 -9.62
N ARG A 153 -13.33 -1.06 -9.25
CA ARG A 153 -13.52 0.04 -10.22
C ARG A 153 -12.31 0.24 -11.14
N ALA A 154 -11.13 -0.25 -10.77
CA ALA A 154 -9.91 -0.18 -11.57
C ALA A 154 -9.86 -1.18 -12.75
N GLN A 155 -10.90 -1.99 -12.96
CA GLN A 155 -11.06 -2.83 -14.16
C GLN A 155 -11.70 -2.08 -15.35
N GLY A 156 -11.88 -0.76 -15.25
CA GLY A 156 -12.23 0.09 -16.39
C GLY A 156 -11.01 0.39 -17.26
N PHE A 157 -11.15 0.18 -18.57
CA PHE A 157 -10.16 0.51 -19.60
C PHE A 157 -9.58 1.91 -19.41
N GLY A 158 -8.25 2.01 -19.35
CA GLY A 158 -7.57 3.29 -19.35
C GLY A 158 -7.84 4.01 -20.66
N HIS A 159 -8.50 5.17 -20.61
CA HIS A 159 -8.37 6.16 -21.67
C HIS A 159 -6.92 6.66 -21.62
N GLY A 160 -6.17 6.36 -22.67
CA GLY A 160 -4.82 6.89 -22.87
C GLY A 160 -4.88 8.41 -22.92
N TYR A 161 -4.09 9.07 -22.08
CA TYR A 161 -3.80 10.48 -22.27
C TYR A 161 -2.95 10.60 -23.54
N GLY A 162 -3.60 11.03 -24.62
CA GLY A 162 -2.94 11.36 -25.87
C GLY A 162 -1.94 12.47 -25.66
N VAL A 163 -0.70 12.22 -26.08
CA VAL A 163 0.36 13.21 -26.21
C VAL A 163 -0.12 14.26 -27.21
N ARG A 164 -0.36 15.49 -26.77
CA ARG A 164 -0.47 16.65 -27.67
C ARG A 164 0.92 16.95 -28.19
N SER A 165 1.18 16.62 -29.45
CA SER A 165 2.35 17.13 -30.18
C SER A 165 2.24 18.65 -30.33
N PRO A 166 3.35 19.40 -30.23
CA PRO A 166 3.35 20.85 -30.42
C PRO A 166 3.19 21.19 -31.90
N SER A 167 2.17 21.97 -32.21
CA SER A 167 2.01 22.65 -33.50
C SER A 167 3.08 23.74 -33.64
N THR A 168 3.80 23.73 -34.76
CA THR A 168 4.63 24.87 -35.18
C THR A 168 4.52 25.00 -36.71
N PRO A 169 4.75 26.21 -37.22
CA PRO A 169 3.77 27.23 -37.59
C PRO A 169 3.07 27.00 -38.94
#